data_AF-A0A226HPF8-F1
#
_entry.id   AF-A0A226HPF8-F1
#
_cell.length_a   1.000
_cell.length_b   1.000
_cell.length_c   1.000
_cell.angle_alpha   90.00
_cell.angle_beta   90.00
_cell.angle_gamma   90.00
#
_symmetry.space_group_name_H-M   'P 1'
#
loop_
_entity.id
_entity.type
_entity.pdbx_description
1 polymer ?
#
loop_
_entity_poly.entity_id
_entity_poly.type
_entity_poly.pdbx_seq_one_letter_code
_entity_poly.pdbx_strand_id
1 'polypeptide(L)'
;MEIKGDKYYFDDKTSARIQNLLPRLKNSILPSKIVKWLENFEENEINIAIDLLNVFEYIPFTEFMFRLNNLLFEILKDIPDHEKIIVFPYGKVGKSGSLVTYPLKNTSSYKKREHNILPTHDIENVKNLSDYKYIIFIDDFIGSGKTFIDEYKKVKKIKNWIDNSAFKGFYLLSAIIMEEGKLQIENAFSEIKIRAEIRNKIFQNGKSPLMAFKNLLTIKTMAMKYGNSLNFVAPLGFDNGQSLVSFFHCTPDNTLPIIWVETKEWNAIYPRESKNRMDEAKEFKKDIAFYIGICNRIGIDVITGQSIVGKIKDKYVRKTLSNTKTAHSIVALLYLKNLGYDNIIICHILGLTRQELRMVYFEAKMKKLIDYRSELSLEGCQFLKELKKKTKKENIRKESLENLTKKTNELYLPSKFKGLT
;
A
#
# COMPACT_ATOMS: atom_id res chain seq x y z
N MET A 1 24.09 -16.76 -11.55
CA MET A 1 23.35 -17.38 -10.42
C MET A 1 22.05 -17.87 -11.03
N GLU A 2 22.01 -19.15 -11.38
CA GLU A 2 20.92 -19.76 -12.14
C GLU A 2 19.65 -19.78 -11.30
N ILE A 3 18.54 -19.26 -11.86
CA ILE A 3 17.23 -19.33 -11.20
C ILE A 3 16.54 -20.60 -11.71
N LYS A 4 16.33 -21.57 -10.83
CA LYS A 4 15.65 -22.83 -11.15
C LYS A 4 14.18 -22.75 -10.75
N GLY A 5 13.28 -22.98 -11.72
CA GLY A 5 11.86 -23.20 -11.48
C GLY A 5 11.53 -24.68 -11.26
N ASP A 6 10.28 -24.95 -10.87
CA ASP A 6 9.71 -26.29 -10.77
C ASP A 6 9.43 -26.90 -12.16
N LYS A 7 9.08 -26.08 -13.17
CA LYS A 7 8.76 -26.53 -14.54
C LYS A 7 9.83 -26.21 -15.57
N TYR A 8 10.48 -25.06 -15.45
CA TYR A 8 11.42 -24.56 -16.46
C TYR A 8 12.80 -24.29 -15.87
N TYR A 9 13.81 -24.48 -16.71
CA TYR A 9 15.16 -24.02 -16.44
C TYR A 9 15.37 -22.68 -17.16
N PHE A 10 15.63 -21.61 -16.41
CA PHE A 10 15.81 -20.29 -16.98
C PHE A 10 17.28 -20.08 -17.32
N ASP A 11 17.58 -19.83 -18.60
CA ASP A 11 18.93 -19.47 -19.03
C ASP A 11 19.45 -18.21 -18.31
N ASP A 12 20.76 -17.95 -18.39
CA ASP A 12 21.38 -16.82 -17.69
C ASP A 12 20.78 -15.48 -18.10
N LYS A 13 20.40 -15.35 -19.38
CA LYS A 13 19.81 -14.12 -19.92
C LYS A 13 18.42 -13.87 -19.33
N THR A 14 17.57 -14.89 -19.26
CA THR A 14 16.22 -14.81 -18.70
C THR A 14 16.27 -14.64 -17.19
N SER A 15 17.19 -15.34 -16.51
CA SER A 15 17.46 -15.16 -15.09
C SER A 15 17.84 -13.70 -14.76
N ALA A 16 18.71 -13.07 -15.56
CA ALA A 16 19.07 -11.66 -15.39
C ALA A 16 17.86 -10.73 -15.61
N ARG A 17 17.00 -11.03 -16.59
CA ARG A 17 15.76 -10.27 -16.80
C ARG A 17 14.78 -10.38 -15.63
N ILE A 18 14.64 -11.57 -15.04
CA ILE A 18 13.82 -11.80 -13.84
C ILE A 18 14.34 -10.97 -12.67
N GLN A 19 15.67 -10.92 -12.46
CA GLN A 19 16.26 -10.09 -11.41
C GLN A 19 15.97 -8.59 -11.62
N ASN A 20 15.99 -8.13 -12.87
CA ASN A 20 15.65 -6.74 -13.21
C ASN A 20 14.17 -6.38 -12.95
N LEU A 21 13.28 -7.38 -12.85
CA LEU A 21 11.89 -7.15 -12.45
C LEU A 21 11.76 -6.80 -10.95
N LEU A 22 12.68 -7.25 -10.09
CA LEU A 22 12.56 -7.01 -8.64
C LEU A 22 12.56 -5.51 -8.28
N PRO A 23 13.52 -4.69 -8.76
CA PRO A 23 13.45 -3.23 -8.55
C PRO A 23 12.22 -2.61 -9.23
N ARG A 24 11.82 -3.10 -10.41
CA ARG A 24 10.65 -2.60 -11.14
C ARG A 24 9.35 -2.77 -10.34
N LEU A 25 9.24 -3.91 -9.68
CA LEU A 25 8.16 -4.29 -8.77
C LEU A 25 8.41 -3.81 -7.33
N LYS A 26 9.38 -2.90 -7.15
CA LYS A 26 9.74 -2.25 -5.87
C LYS A 26 10.00 -3.26 -4.76
N ASN A 27 10.53 -4.42 -5.13
CA ASN A 27 10.84 -5.56 -4.26
C ASN A 27 9.66 -5.99 -3.38
N SER A 28 8.42 -5.77 -3.85
CA SER A 28 7.23 -6.09 -3.07
C SER A 28 6.90 -7.59 -3.07
N ILE A 29 7.61 -8.37 -3.87
CA ILE A 29 7.44 -9.81 -4.01
C ILE A 29 8.81 -10.48 -4.07
N LEU A 30 8.85 -11.76 -3.69
CA LEU A 30 10.06 -12.57 -3.76
C LEU A 30 10.34 -13.04 -5.20
N PRO A 31 11.61 -13.29 -5.58
CA PRO A 31 11.95 -13.84 -6.89
C PRO A 31 11.22 -15.15 -7.19
N SER A 32 11.03 -16.01 -6.18
CA SER A 32 10.30 -17.27 -6.30
C SER A 32 8.84 -17.07 -6.72
N LYS A 33 8.20 -15.97 -6.32
CA LYS A 33 6.83 -15.65 -6.73
C LYS A 33 6.76 -15.25 -8.21
N ILE A 34 7.78 -14.53 -8.70
CA ILE A 34 7.92 -14.20 -10.14
C ILE A 34 8.08 -15.48 -10.95
N VAL A 35 8.97 -16.38 -10.51
CA VAL A 35 9.20 -17.67 -11.17
C VAL A 35 7.91 -18.48 -11.25
N LYS A 36 7.21 -18.67 -10.13
CA LYS A 36 5.91 -19.38 -10.11
C LYS A 36 4.87 -18.77 -11.03
N TRP A 37 4.85 -17.44 -11.14
CA TRP A 37 3.96 -16.75 -12.06
C TRP A 37 4.34 -16.99 -13.53
N LEU A 38 5.64 -16.98 -13.86
CA LEU A 38 6.14 -17.27 -15.21
C LEU A 38 5.87 -18.73 -15.63
N GLU A 39 5.84 -19.66 -14.68
CA GLU A 39 5.54 -21.08 -14.91
C GLU A 39 4.06 -21.38 -15.22
N ASN A 40 3.21 -20.34 -15.19
CA ASN A 40 1.86 -20.44 -15.71
C ASN A 40 1.81 -20.37 -17.25
N PHE A 41 2.86 -19.84 -17.89
CA PHE A 41 2.92 -19.60 -19.34
C PHE A 41 3.70 -20.70 -20.07
N GLU A 42 3.45 -20.85 -21.37
CA GLU A 42 4.28 -21.71 -22.23
C GLU A 42 5.70 -21.14 -22.37
N GLU A 43 6.68 -22.00 -22.64
CA GLU A 43 8.10 -21.64 -22.67
C GLU A 43 8.41 -20.50 -23.67
N ASN A 44 7.78 -20.54 -24.84
CA ASN A 44 7.88 -19.50 -25.87
C ASN A 44 7.19 -18.18 -25.50
N GLU A 45 6.34 -18.17 -24.46
CA GLU A 45 5.61 -16.99 -23.98
C GLU A 45 6.28 -16.35 -22.74
N ILE A 46 7.24 -17.01 -22.09
CA ILE A 46 7.93 -16.49 -20.88
C ILE A 46 8.53 -15.10 -21.13
N ASN A 47 9.24 -14.91 -22.25
CA ASN A 47 9.84 -13.61 -22.57
C ASN A 47 8.80 -12.51 -22.81
N ILE A 48 7.62 -12.89 -23.31
CA ILE A 48 6.48 -12.00 -23.57
C ILE A 48 5.83 -11.59 -22.23
N ALA A 49 5.71 -12.53 -21.30
CA ALA A 49 5.22 -12.27 -19.94
C ALA A 49 6.18 -11.35 -19.16
N ILE A 50 7.50 -11.52 -19.33
CA ILE A 50 8.51 -10.63 -18.76
C ILE A 50 8.40 -9.20 -19.34
N ASP A 51 8.20 -9.05 -20.66
CA ASP A 51 7.98 -7.73 -21.28
C ASP A 51 6.74 -7.03 -20.69
N LEU A 52 5.66 -7.78 -20.47
CA LEU A 52 4.47 -7.26 -19.81
C LEU A 52 4.79 -6.77 -18.38
N LEU A 53 5.50 -7.56 -17.57
CA LEU A 53 5.87 -7.14 -16.21
C LEU A 53 6.84 -5.95 -16.17
N ASN A 54 7.66 -5.75 -17.19
CA ASN A 54 8.56 -4.59 -17.25
C ASN A 54 7.80 -3.26 -17.28
N VAL A 55 6.55 -3.24 -17.73
CA VAL A 55 5.69 -2.04 -17.73
C VAL A 55 4.63 -2.06 -16.63
N PHE A 56 4.56 -3.14 -15.83
CA PHE A 56 3.61 -3.27 -14.73
C PHE A 56 3.90 -2.28 -13.60
N GLU A 57 2.88 -1.58 -13.12
CA GLU A 57 3.00 -0.58 -12.06
C GLU A 57 2.48 -1.10 -10.72
N TYR A 58 3.40 -1.43 -9.81
CA TYR A 58 3.06 -1.67 -8.41
C TYR A 58 3.19 -0.38 -7.59
N ILE A 59 2.19 -0.05 -6.77
CA ILE A 59 2.13 1.18 -5.96
C ILE A 59 2.16 0.81 -4.46
N PRO A 60 3.30 1.01 -3.78
CA PRO A 60 3.41 0.78 -2.35
C PRO A 60 2.67 1.84 -1.55
N PHE A 61 2.44 1.58 -0.25
CA PHE A 61 1.72 2.47 0.65
C PHE A 61 2.29 3.90 0.69
N THR A 62 3.61 4.04 0.77
CA THR A 62 4.29 5.34 0.86
C THR A 62 4.09 6.19 -0.38
N GLU A 63 4.13 5.56 -1.56
CA GLU A 63 3.88 6.24 -2.82
C GLU A 63 2.41 6.59 -2.99
N PHE A 64 1.51 5.68 -2.62
CA PHE A 64 0.07 5.95 -2.60
C PHE A 64 -0.24 7.19 -1.73
N MET A 65 0.29 7.23 -0.51
CA MET A 65 0.20 8.38 0.41
C MET A 65 0.72 9.67 -0.23
N PHE A 66 1.88 9.61 -0.87
CA PHE A 66 2.49 10.76 -1.53
C PHE A 66 1.62 11.30 -2.68
N ARG A 67 1.09 10.40 -3.52
CA ARG A 67 0.17 10.76 -4.60
C ARG A 67 -1.07 11.44 -4.07
N LEU A 68 -1.73 10.84 -3.06
CA LEU A 68 -2.90 11.45 -2.42
C LEU A 68 -2.59 12.82 -1.81
N ASN A 69 -1.44 12.97 -1.13
CA ASN A 69 -1.02 14.25 -0.54
C ASN A 69 -0.88 15.35 -1.58
N ASN A 70 -0.25 15.04 -2.73
CA ASN A 70 -0.01 16.01 -3.79
C ASN A 70 -1.31 16.36 -4.52
N LEU A 71 -2.13 15.36 -4.84
CA LEU A 71 -3.44 15.59 -5.48
C LEU A 71 -4.36 16.41 -4.58
N LEU A 72 -4.39 16.11 -3.27
CA LEU A 72 -5.13 16.91 -2.30
C LEU A 72 -4.57 18.32 -2.20
N PHE A 73 -3.24 18.49 -2.19
CA PHE A 73 -2.61 19.81 -2.16
C PHE A 73 -3.06 20.68 -3.35
N GLU A 74 -3.10 20.11 -4.55
CA GLU A 74 -3.59 20.84 -5.74
C GLU A 74 -5.08 21.22 -5.62
N ILE A 75 -5.93 20.35 -5.06
CA ILE A 75 -7.34 20.72 -4.80
C ILE A 75 -7.42 21.87 -3.79
N LEU A 76 -6.65 21.79 -2.71
CA LEU A 76 -6.71 22.77 -1.63
C LEU A 76 -6.19 24.15 -2.05
N LYS A 77 -5.36 24.26 -3.09
CA LYS A 77 -4.99 25.56 -3.70
C LYS A 77 -6.20 26.27 -4.32
N ASP A 78 -7.16 25.51 -4.84
CA ASP A 78 -8.36 26.03 -5.49
C ASP A 78 -9.47 26.40 -4.46
N ILE A 79 -9.25 26.12 -3.17
CA ILE A 79 -10.24 26.28 -2.10
C ILE A 79 -9.70 27.24 -1.02
N PRO A 80 -10.34 28.39 -0.75
CA PRO A 80 -9.92 29.31 0.30
C PRO A 80 -9.74 28.61 1.66
N ASP A 81 -8.73 29.00 2.43
CA ASP A 81 -8.34 28.28 3.65
C ASP A 81 -9.45 28.20 4.72
N HIS A 82 -10.29 29.23 4.81
CA HIS A 82 -11.39 29.34 5.78
C HIS A 82 -12.65 28.55 5.39
N GLU A 83 -12.74 28.07 4.14
CA GLU A 83 -13.93 27.35 3.66
C GLU A 83 -13.92 25.90 4.15
N LYS A 84 -15.11 25.40 4.53
CA LYS A 84 -15.27 24.01 4.97
C LYS A 84 -15.51 23.07 3.79
N ILE A 85 -14.96 21.88 3.90
CA ILE A 85 -14.90 20.86 2.85
C ILE A 85 -15.47 19.54 3.36
N ILE A 86 -16.30 18.89 2.56
CA ILE A 86 -16.69 17.51 2.80
C ILE A 86 -15.77 16.60 1.99
N VAL A 87 -15.20 15.58 2.64
CA VAL A 87 -14.49 14.49 1.96
C VAL A 87 -15.39 13.27 2.00
N PHE A 88 -15.80 12.80 0.82
CA PHE A 88 -16.75 11.72 0.65
C PHE A 88 -16.12 10.54 -0.10
N PRO A 89 -15.79 9.44 0.58
CA PRO A 89 -15.32 8.24 -0.11
C PRO A 89 -16.50 7.55 -0.77
N TYR A 90 -16.49 7.45 -2.09
CA TYR A 90 -17.60 6.85 -2.83
C TYR A 90 -17.41 5.33 -2.96
N GLY A 91 -18.51 4.58 -2.86
CA GLY A 91 -18.51 3.12 -2.80
C GLY A 91 -19.10 2.56 -1.50
N LYS A 92 -19.46 1.27 -1.48
CA LYS A 92 -20.07 0.62 -0.32
C LYS A 92 -19.14 0.68 0.90
N VAL A 93 -19.70 1.07 2.06
CA VAL A 93 -19.04 0.98 3.37
C VAL A 93 -18.47 -0.43 3.55
N GLY A 94 -17.16 -0.54 3.82
CA GLY A 94 -16.45 -1.83 3.95
C GLY A 94 -15.73 -2.35 2.69
N LYS A 95 -15.65 -1.58 1.59
CA LYS A 95 -14.83 -1.89 0.39
C LYS A 95 -13.61 -0.95 0.21
N SER A 96 -13.27 -0.56 -1.03
CA SER A 96 -12.07 0.20 -1.43
C SER A 96 -12.03 1.63 -0.90
N GLY A 97 -13.15 2.36 -0.92
CA GLY A 97 -13.22 3.76 -0.47
C GLY A 97 -12.79 3.99 0.99
N SER A 98 -13.05 3.03 1.90
CA SER A 98 -12.57 3.09 3.28
C SER A 98 -11.05 2.95 3.44
N LEU A 99 -10.38 2.34 2.46
CA LEU A 99 -8.92 2.13 2.47
C LEU A 99 -8.14 3.38 2.04
N VAL A 100 -8.80 4.37 1.45
CA VAL A 100 -8.20 5.65 1.00
C VAL A 100 -8.29 6.73 2.07
N THR A 101 -9.36 6.72 2.87
CA THR A 101 -9.60 7.72 3.91
C THR A 101 -8.49 7.76 4.96
N TYR A 102 -8.03 6.59 5.44
CA TYR A 102 -6.97 6.54 6.43
C TYR A 102 -5.63 7.09 5.89
N PRO A 103 -5.16 6.67 4.70
CA PRO A 103 -4.02 7.29 4.05
C PRO A 103 -4.18 8.80 3.90
N LEU A 104 -5.28 9.26 3.32
CA LEU A 104 -5.54 10.67 3.06
C LEU A 104 -5.47 11.53 4.34
N LYS A 105 -6.10 11.07 5.43
CA LYS A 105 -6.06 11.74 6.75
C LYS A 105 -4.65 11.94 7.31
N ASN A 106 -3.75 11.02 7.00
CA ASN A 106 -2.38 11.04 7.50
C ASN A 106 -1.44 11.90 6.64
N THR A 107 -1.92 12.46 5.53
CA THR A 107 -1.14 13.36 4.67
C THR A 107 -0.94 14.73 5.31
N SER A 108 0.15 15.41 4.92
CA SER A 108 0.44 16.76 5.43
C SER A 108 -0.61 17.78 4.97
N SER A 109 -1.10 17.65 3.73
CA SER A 109 -2.14 18.52 3.16
C SER A 109 -3.44 18.43 3.95
N TYR A 110 -3.84 17.21 4.33
CA TYR A 110 -5.04 17.01 5.16
C TYR A 110 -4.87 17.61 6.55
N LYS A 111 -3.77 17.29 7.25
CA LYS A 111 -3.51 17.74 8.63
C LYS A 111 -3.49 19.27 8.75
N LYS A 112 -2.97 19.99 7.75
CA LYS A 112 -2.98 21.46 7.73
C LYS A 112 -4.39 22.06 7.73
N ARG A 113 -5.38 21.35 7.19
CA ARG A 113 -6.77 21.80 7.07
C ARG A 113 -7.78 20.89 7.79
N GLU A 114 -7.31 20.06 8.73
CA GLU A 114 -8.12 19.05 9.39
C GLU A 114 -9.38 19.63 10.05
N HIS A 115 -9.26 20.81 10.65
CA HIS A 115 -10.38 21.54 11.28
C HIS A 115 -11.47 21.99 10.29
N ASN A 116 -11.16 22.11 9.00
CA ASN A 116 -12.10 22.53 7.95
C ASN A 116 -12.58 21.35 7.10
N ILE A 117 -12.08 20.13 7.33
CA ILE A 117 -12.42 18.96 6.52
C ILE A 117 -13.28 18.00 7.33
N LEU A 118 -14.48 17.71 6.84
CA LEU A 118 -15.36 16.66 7.37
C LEU A 118 -15.28 15.40 6.49
N PRO A 119 -14.63 14.33 6.94
CA PRO A 119 -14.68 13.03 6.29
C PRO A 119 -15.99 12.31 6.68
N THR A 120 -16.86 12.00 5.71
CA THR A 120 -18.11 11.27 5.96
C THR A 120 -18.45 10.31 4.83
N HIS A 121 -19.06 9.17 5.17
CA HIS A 121 -19.71 8.27 4.21
C HIS A 121 -21.23 8.49 4.14
N ASP A 122 -21.73 9.37 5.00
CA ASP A 122 -23.15 9.66 5.15
C ASP A 122 -23.31 11.18 5.17
N ILE A 123 -23.57 11.74 3.99
CA ILE A 123 -23.81 13.17 3.82
C ILE A 123 -25.15 13.56 4.44
N GLU A 124 -26.12 12.63 4.51
CA GLU A 124 -27.48 12.93 4.97
C GLU A 124 -27.51 13.30 6.45
N ASN A 125 -26.63 12.70 7.24
CA ASN A 125 -26.53 12.94 8.69
C ASN A 125 -25.56 14.07 9.08
N VAL A 126 -25.06 14.85 8.11
CA VAL A 126 -24.18 16.00 8.38
C VAL A 126 -24.99 17.19 8.89
N LYS A 127 -24.73 17.60 10.14
CA LYS A 127 -25.30 18.82 10.74
C LYS A 127 -24.72 20.08 10.09
N ASN A 128 -25.53 21.13 9.95
CA ASN A 128 -25.13 22.43 9.39
C ASN A 128 -24.45 22.31 8.02
N LEU A 129 -25.06 21.50 7.15
CA LEU A 129 -24.56 21.18 5.83
C LEU A 129 -24.30 22.43 4.95
N SER A 130 -25.03 23.51 5.19
CA SER A 130 -24.86 24.82 4.56
C SER A 130 -23.49 25.47 4.78
N ASP A 131 -22.77 25.07 5.83
CA ASP A 131 -21.43 25.57 6.16
C ASP A 131 -20.36 25.04 5.19
N TYR A 132 -20.64 23.93 4.50
CA TYR A 132 -19.72 23.30 3.58
C TYR A 132 -19.98 23.81 2.17
N LYS A 133 -18.96 24.42 1.55
CA LYS A 133 -19.05 24.99 0.19
C LYS A 133 -18.37 24.13 -0.86
N TYR A 134 -17.64 23.09 -0.45
CA TYR A 134 -16.90 22.22 -1.34
C TYR A 134 -17.05 20.76 -0.94
N ILE A 135 -17.08 19.88 -1.93
CA ILE A 135 -17.01 18.43 -1.74
C ILE A 135 -15.87 17.82 -2.56
N ILE A 136 -15.15 16.90 -1.95
CA ILE A 136 -14.12 16.08 -2.57
C ILE A 136 -14.56 14.63 -2.48
N PHE A 137 -14.95 14.05 -3.61
CA PHE A 137 -15.17 12.62 -3.75
C PHE A 137 -13.82 11.90 -3.81
N ILE A 138 -13.66 10.78 -3.12
CA ILE A 138 -12.39 10.04 -3.09
C ILE A 138 -12.54 8.56 -3.43
N ASP A 139 -11.55 8.01 -4.14
CA ASP A 139 -11.39 6.57 -4.43
C ASP A 139 -9.93 6.23 -4.75
N ASP A 140 -9.55 4.95 -4.72
CA ASP A 140 -8.17 4.54 -4.98
C ASP A 140 -7.87 4.42 -6.47
N PHE A 141 -8.83 3.89 -7.22
CA PHE A 141 -8.69 3.61 -8.64
C PHE A 141 -10.02 3.79 -9.39
N ILE A 142 -9.97 4.54 -10.48
CA ILE A 142 -11.13 4.75 -11.35
C ILE A 142 -10.89 4.06 -12.71
N GLY A 143 -11.65 3.00 -12.97
CA GLY A 143 -11.69 2.28 -14.25
C GLY A 143 -12.49 3.05 -15.31
N SER A 144 -13.66 2.53 -15.69
CA SER A 144 -14.53 3.20 -16.68
C SER A 144 -15.32 4.40 -16.12
N GLY A 145 -15.29 4.65 -14.81
CA GLY A 145 -16.04 5.76 -14.20
C GLY A 145 -17.54 5.49 -14.04
N LYS A 146 -18.09 4.43 -14.64
CA LYS A 146 -19.52 4.05 -14.53
C LYS A 146 -20.01 4.00 -13.09
N THR A 147 -19.24 3.39 -12.18
CA THR A 147 -19.61 3.31 -10.76
C THR A 147 -19.77 4.70 -10.14
N PHE A 148 -18.84 5.61 -10.40
CA PHE A 148 -18.95 6.99 -9.92
C PHE A 148 -20.17 7.68 -10.52
N ILE A 149 -20.39 7.55 -11.82
CA ILE A 149 -21.53 8.16 -12.54
C ILE A 149 -22.87 7.65 -12.00
N ASP A 150 -23.00 6.34 -11.82
CA ASP A 150 -24.22 5.71 -11.33
C ASP A 150 -24.51 6.14 -9.89
N GLU A 151 -23.49 6.15 -9.02
CA GLU A 151 -23.67 6.58 -7.64
C GLU A 151 -24.01 8.08 -7.58
N TYR A 152 -23.28 8.94 -8.29
CA TYR A 152 -23.55 10.38 -8.35
C TYR A 152 -24.96 10.68 -8.87
N LYS A 153 -25.48 9.91 -9.85
CA LYS A 153 -26.87 10.02 -10.33
C LYS A 153 -27.90 9.46 -9.33
N LYS A 154 -27.61 8.33 -8.69
CA LYS A 154 -28.54 7.66 -7.76
C LYS A 154 -28.79 8.47 -6.52
N VAL A 155 -27.83 9.27 -6.08
CA VAL A 155 -28.08 10.18 -4.99
C VAL A 155 -28.94 11.35 -5.52
N LYS A 156 -30.23 11.08 -5.77
CA LYS A 156 -31.28 12.08 -6.04
C LYS A 156 -31.26 13.20 -4.99
N LYS A 157 -30.79 12.87 -3.78
CA LYS A 157 -30.55 13.81 -2.69
C LYS A 157 -29.26 14.63 -2.85
N ILE A 158 -28.18 14.14 -3.47
CA ILE A 158 -27.00 14.96 -3.83
C ILE A 158 -27.43 15.95 -4.90
N LYS A 159 -28.21 15.56 -5.91
CA LYS A 159 -28.69 16.52 -6.92
C LYS A 159 -29.58 17.61 -6.29
N ASN A 160 -30.58 17.23 -5.50
CA ASN A 160 -31.38 18.17 -4.72
C ASN A 160 -30.55 18.97 -3.69
N TRP A 161 -29.43 18.42 -3.21
CA TRP A 161 -28.53 19.06 -2.25
C TRP A 161 -27.61 20.06 -2.94
N ILE A 162 -27.03 19.72 -4.09
CA ILE A 162 -26.30 20.61 -5.00
C ILE A 162 -27.19 21.76 -5.43
N ASP A 163 -28.46 21.49 -5.69
CA ASP A 163 -29.43 22.51 -6.09
C ASP A 163 -29.89 23.39 -4.91
N ASN A 164 -29.94 22.86 -3.68
CA ASN A 164 -30.38 23.60 -2.47
C ASN A 164 -29.25 24.19 -1.61
N SER A 165 -27.98 23.91 -1.93
CA SER A 165 -26.83 24.44 -1.19
C SER A 165 -25.87 25.10 -2.15
N ALA A 166 -25.33 26.25 -1.75
CA ALA A 166 -24.41 27.03 -2.56
C ALA A 166 -23.00 26.39 -2.62
N PHE A 167 -22.90 25.15 -3.09
CA PHE A 167 -21.60 24.54 -3.39
C PHE A 167 -20.91 25.36 -4.47
N LYS A 168 -19.66 25.75 -4.17
CA LYS A 168 -18.79 26.49 -5.06
C LYS A 168 -17.94 25.57 -5.92
N GLY A 169 -17.79 24.28 -5.56
CA GLY A 169 -17.01 23.34 -6.35
C GLY A 169 -17.11 21.88 -5.93
N PHE A 170 -17.05 21.02 -6.95
CA PHE A 170 -17.04 19.56 -6.85
C PHE A 170 -15.70 19.04 -7.34
N TYR A 171 -15.05 18.21 -6.53
CA TYR A 171 -13.79 17.58 -6.89
C TYR A 171 -13.89 16.08 -6.82
N LEU A 172 -13.18 15.39 -7.70
CA LEU A 172 -12.98 13.95 -7.67
C LEU A 172 -11.49 13.67 -7.57
N LEU A 173 -11.06 13.12 -6.44
CA LEU A 173 -9.68 12.75 -6.16
C LEU A 173 -9.52 11.23 -6.25
N SER A 174 -8.60 10.77 -7.07
CA SER A 174 -8.18 9.37 -7.07
C SER A 174 -6.70 9.22 -7.31
N ALA A 175 -6.06 8.20 -6.75
CA ALA A 175 -4.63 7.99 -7.00
C ALA A 175 -4.40 7.69 -8.49
N ILE A 176 -5.26 6.89 -9.12
CA ILE A 176 -5.21 6.59 -10.55
C ILE A 176 -6.60 6.65 -11.18
N ILE A 177 -6.67 7.23 -12.37
CA ILE A 177 -7.83 7.17 -13.26
C ILE A 177 -7.42 6.68 -14.65
N MET A 178 -8.22 5.80 -15.24
CA MET A 178 -8.07 5.46 -16.66
C MET A 178 -8.58 6.61 -17.52
N GLU A 179 -7.89 6.93 -18.62
CA GLU A 179 -8.24 8.03 -19.53
C GLU A 179 -9.71 7.95 -19.99
N GLU A 180 -10.19 6.75 -20.32
CA GLU A 180 -11.60 6.52 -20.69
C GLU A 180 -12.56 6.91 -19.56
N GLY A 181 -12.28 6.50 -18.32
CA GLY A 181 -13.12 6.85 -17.18
C GLY A 181 -13.13 8.34 -16.88
N LYS A 182 -11.97 9.01 -17.05
CA LYS A 182 -11.87 10.47 -16.95
C LYS A 182 -12.81 11.14 -17.95
N LEU A 183 -12.71 10.77 -19.22
CA LEU A 183 -13.52 11.33 -20.29
C LEU A 183 -15.02 11.05 -20.09
N GLN A 184 -15.38 9.84 -19.66
CA GLN A 184 -16.78 9.50 -19.38
C GLN A 184 -17.37 10.36 -18.26
N ILE A 185 -16.60 10.61 -17.19
CA ILE A 185 -17.04 11.46 -16.08
C ILE A 185 -17.12 12.93 -16.51
N GLU A 186 -16.11 13.47 -17.20
CA GLU A 186 -16.10 14.86 -17.69
C GLU A 186 -17.25 15.13 -18.67
N ASN A 187 -17.58 14.16 -19.53
CA ASN A 187 -18.72 14.26 -20.44
C ASN A 187 -20.08 14.17 -19.71
N ALA A 188 -20.14 13.44 -18.60
CA ALA A 188 -21.36 13.29 -17.82
C ALA A 188 -21.61 14.49 -16.88
N PHE A 189 -20.53 15.08 -16.32
CA PHE A 189 -20.58 16.12 -15.30
C PHE A 189 -19.44 17.13 -15.50
N SER A 190 -19.73 18.21 -16.24
CA SER A 190 -18.76 19.28 -16.51
C SER A 190 -18.33 20.06 -15.26
N GLU A 191 -19.13 20.01 -14.19
CA GLU A 191 -18.88 20.70 -12.93
C GLU A 191 -17.85 20.01 -12.04
N ILE A 192 -17.52 18.74 -12.30
CA ILE A 192 -16.63 17.93 -11.47
C ILE A 192 -15.18 18.10 -11.93
N LYS A 193 -14.36 18.70 -11.06
CA LYS A 193 -12.92 18.85 -11.28
C LYS A 193 -12.18 17.59 -10.84
N ILE A 194 -11.66 16.84 -11.79
CA ILE A 194 -10.90 15.61 -11.52
C ILE A 194 -9.44 15.93 -11.19
N ARG A 195 -8.89 15.29 -10.15
CA ARG A 195 -7.46 15.29 -9.79
C ARG A 195 -7.01 13.85 -9.54
N ALA A 196 -6.31 13.29 -10.52
CA ALA A 196 -5.79 11.94 -10.47
C ALA A 196 -4.63 11.76 -11.45
N GLU A 197 -3.80 10.74 -11.25
CA GLU A 197 -2.84 10.33 -12.26
C GLU A 197 -3.50 9.52 -13.36
N ILE A 198 -3.32 9.95 -14.61
CA ILE A 198 -3.99 9.35 -15.76
C ILE A 198 -3.18 8.14 -16.26
N ARG A 199 -3.88 7.04 -16.59
CA ARG A 199 -3.32 5.88 -17.28
C ARG A 199 -4.15 5.54 -18.52
N ASN A 200 -3.47 5.05 -19.55
CA ASN A 200 -4.12 4.56 -20.77
C ASN A 200 -4.28 3.04 -20.71
N LYS A 201 -5.17 2.50 -21.55
CA LYS A 201 -5.26 1.04 -21.72
C LYS A 201 -3.93 0.49 -22.20
N ILE A 202 -3.48 -0.60 -21.60
CA ILE A 202 -2.15 -1.16 -21.91
C ILE A 202 -2.04 -1.67 -23.35
N PHE A 203 -3.17 -1.95 -24.04
CA PHE A 203 -3.16 -2.35 -25.45
C PHE A 203 -3.65 -1.25 -26.40
N GLN A 204 -3.73 0.01 -25.94
CA GLN A 204 -4.07 1.14 -26.79
C GLN A 204 -2.90 1.52 -27.69
N ASN A 205 -3.14 1.47 -29.01
CA ASN A 205 -2.14 1.85 -29.99
C ASN A 205 -1.76 3.33 -29.84
N GLY A 206 -0.46 3.64 -29.99
CA GLY A 206 0.07 5.01 -29.87
C GLY A 206 0.22 5.55 -28.44
N LYS A 207 -0.38 4.92 -27.43
CA LYS A 207 -0.32 5.37 -26.02
C LYS A 207 0.25 4.35 -25.05
N SER A 208 0.45 3.11 -25.50
CA SER A 208 0.93 2.03 -24.64
C SER A 208 2.45 2.07 -24.45
N PRO A 209 2.94 1.93 -23.21
CA PRO A 209 4.38 1.73 -22.96
C PRO A 209 4.91 0.41 -23.56
N LEU A 210 4.04 -0.57 -23.86
CA LEU A 210 4.44 -1.82 -24.51
C LEU A 210 4.94 -1.62 -25.95
N MET A 211 4.68 -0.46 -26.57
CA MET A 211 5.20 -0.16 -27.91
C MET A 211 6.73 -0.20 -27.96
N ALA A 212 7.42 0.04 -26.84
CA ALA A 212 8.87 -0.07 -26.74
C ALA A 212 9.41 -1.48 -27.07
N PHE A 213 8.59 -2.53 -26.87
CA PHE A 213 8.97 -3.92 -27.10
C PHE A 213 8.59 -4.44 -28.50
N LYS A 214 7.90 -3.63 -29.31
CA LYS A 214 7.46 -3.97 -30.69
C LYS A 214 6.65 -5.28 -30.81
N ASN A 215 6.03 -5.75 -29.73
CA ASN A 215 5.29 -7.02 -29.66
C ASN A 215 3.89 -6.85 -29.03
N LEU A 216 3.32 -5.64 -29.09
CA LEU A 216 2.02 -5.27 -28.49
C LEU A 216 0.91 -6.29 -28.82
N LEU A 217 0.80 -6.70 -30.09
CA LEU A 217 -0.21 -7.65 -30.52
C LEU A 217 0.01 -9.04 -29.90
N THR A 218 1.25 -9.50 -29.87
CA THR A 218 1.60 -10.80 -29.28
C THR A 218 1.32 -10.83 -27.78
N ILE A 219 1.70 -9.77 -27.05
CA ILE A 219 1.37 -9.65 -25.62
C ILE A 219 -0.14 -9.64 -25.41
N LYS A 220 -0.89 -8.90 -26.25
CA LYS A 220 -2.35 -8.86 -26.16
C LYS A 220 -2.97 -10.25 -26.40
N THR A 221 -2.50 -10.97 -27.41
CA THR A 221 -2.99 -12.33 -27.72
C THR A 221 -2.72 -13.29 -26.57
N MET A 222 -1.51 -13.27 -26.00
CA MET A 222 -1.18 -14.06 -24.80
C MET A 222 -2.08 -13.67 -23.62
N ALA A 223 -2.22 -12.38 -23.31
CA ALA A 223 -3.07 -11.90 -22.23
C ALA A 223 -4.54 -12.30 -22.43
N MET A 224 -5.05 -12.30 -23.66
CA MET A 224 -6.40 -12.73 -23.99
C MET A 224 -6.57 -14.25 -23.87
N LYS A 225 -5.59 -15.04 -24.35
CA LYS A 225 -5.58 -16.51 -24.26
C LYS A 225 -5.76 -16.98 -22.83
N TYR A 226 -4.90 -16.54 -21.92
CA TYR A 226 -4.96 -16.90 -20.50
C TYR A 226 -6.07 -16.13 -19.76
N GLY A 227 -6.35 -14.90 -20.15
CA GLY A 227 -7.45 -14.12 -19.59
C GLY A 227 -8.80 -14.81 -19.77
N ASN A 228 -9.06 -15.43 -20.92
CA ASN A 228 -10.30 -16.15 -21.20
C ASN A 228 -10.48 -17.39 -20.31
N SER A 229 -9.40 -18.10 -19.99
CA SER A 229 -9.49 -19.27 -19.10
C SER A 229 -9.67 -18.86 -17.63
N LEU A 230 -9.07 -17.75 -17.21
CA LEU A 230 -9.13 -17.25 -15.84
C LEU A 230 -10.40 -16.46 -15.53
N ASN A 231 -10.87 -15.67 -16.50
CA ASN A 231 -12.03 -14.81 -16.36
C ASN A 231 -12.69 -14.59 -17.73
N PHE A 232 -13.50 -15.56 -18.15
CA PHE A 232 -14.20 -15.56 -19.43
C PHE A 232 -15.04 -14.30 -19.70
N VAL A 233 -15.63 -13.71 -18.64
CA VAL A 233 -16.47 -12.52 -18.77
C VAL A 233 -15.64 -11.26 -18.99
N ALA A 234 -14.44 -11.19 -18.40
CA ALA A 234 -13.59 -10.02 -18.41
C ALA A 234 -12.11 -10.39 -18.61
N PRO A 235 -11.75 -10.98 -19.77
CA PRO A 235 -10.42 -11.56 -20.00
C PRO A 235 -9.30 -10.53 -20.02
N LEU A 236 -9.62 -9.25 -20.24
CA LEU A 236 -8.68 -8.13 -20.19
C LEU A 236 -9.01 -7.15 -19.04
N GLY A 237 -9.71 -7.63 -18.02
CA GLY A 237 -10.17 -6.85 -16.87
C GLY A 237 -11.58 -6.30 -17.05
N PHE A 238 -12.22 -5.97 -15.93
CA PHE A 238 -13.60 -5.49 -15.87
C PHE A 238 -13.83 -4.34 -16.85
N ASP A 239 -14.95 -4.40 -17.58
CA ASP A 239 -15.34 -3.43 -18.62
C ASP A 239 -14.27 -3.19 -19.69
N ASN A 240 -13.48 -4.24 -20.00
CA ASN A 240 -12.34 -4.17 -20.92
C ASN A 240 -11.34 -3.06 -20.51
N GLY A 241 -11.10 -2.96 -19.20
CA GLY A 241 -10.29 -1.90 -18.59
C GLY A 241 -8.82 -1.93 -18.98
N GLN A 242 -8.25 -3.11 -19.26
CA GLN A 242 -6.86 -3.27 -19.73
C GLN A 242 -5.84 -2.51 -18.88
N SER A 243 -6.07 -2.43 -17.57
CA SER A 243 -5.16 -1.79 -16.63
C SER A 243 -3.98 -2.72 -16.34
N LEU A 244 -2.87 -2.12 -15.93
CA LEU A 244 -1.66 -2.84 -15.54
C LEU A 244 -1.07 -2.28 -14.25
N VAL A 245 -1.95 -2.08 -13.26
CA VAL A 245 -1.65 -1.45 -11.98
C VAL A 245 -2.05 -2.38 -10.84
N SER A 246 -1.27 -2.40 -9.76
CA SER A 246 -1.69 -2.93 -8.46
C SER A 246 -1.21 -2.03 -7.33
N PHE A 247 -2.00 -1.94 -6.26
CA PHE A 247 -1.66 -1.22 -5.05
C PHE A 247 -1.19 -2.18 -3.97
N PHE A 248 -0.61 -1.67 -2.90
CA PHE A 248 -0.25 -2.47 -1.73
C PHE A 248 -1.44 -3.22 -1.12
N HIS A 249 -2.64 -2.61 -1.09
CA HIS A 249 -3.83 -3.17 -0.45
C HIS A 249 -4.69 -4.05 -1.36
N CYS A 250 -4.79 -3.74 -2.66
CA CYS A 250 -5.57 -4.51 -3.61
C CYS A 250 -5.06 -4.35 -5.05
N THR A 251 -5.46 -5.27 -5.94
CA THR A 251 -5.25 -5.16 -7.38
C THR A 251 -6.61 -4.86 -7.99
N PRO A 252 -6.82 -3.74 -8.70
CA PRO A 252 -8.07 -3.43 -9.38
C PRO A 252 -8.51 -4.57 -10.32
N ASP A 253 -9.81 -4.83 -10.45
CA ASP A 253 -10.35 -5.86 -11.36
C ASP A 253 -10.36 -5.39 -12.81
N ASN A 254 -10.18 -4.09 -13.04
CA ASN A 254 -9.83 -3.55 -14.35
C ASN A 254 -8.42 -3.98 -14.81
N THR A 255 -7.57 -4.47 -13.90
CA THR A 255 -6.24 -5.00 -14.24
C THR A 255 -6.37 -6.38 -14.91
N LEU A 256 -5.42 -6.73 -15.78
CA LEU A 256 -5.43 -8.01 -16.47
C LEU A 256 -5.58 -9.21 -15.49
N PRO A 257 -6.52 -10.15 -15.72
CA PRO A 257 -6.75 -11.31 -14.86
C PRO A 257 -5.51 -12.15 -14.58
N ILE A 258 -4.62 -12.29 -15.57
CA ILE A 258 -3.34 -13.01 -15.45
C ILE A 258 -2.45 -12.48 -14.30
N ILE A 259 -2.67 -11.26 -13.82
CA ILE A 259 -1.94 -10.66 -12.70
C ILE A 259 -2.51 -11.09 -11.34
N TRP A 260 -3.83 -11.17 -11.21
CA TRP A 260 -4.49 -11.15 -9.90
C TRP A 260 -5.45 -12.30 -9.62
N VAL A 261 -5.91 -13.02 -10.64
CA VAL A 261 -6.74 -14.22 -10.45
C VAL A 261 -5.84 -15.33 -9.96
N GLU A 262 -6.10 -15.82 -8.75
CA GLU A 262 -5.42 -16.97 -8.15
C GLU A 262 -6.36 -18.17 -8.26
N THR A 263 -5.89 -19.26 -8.87
CA THR A 263 -6.63 -20.55 -8.90
C THR A 263 -5.72 -21.67 -8.39
N LYS A 264 -6.19 -22.91 -8.35
CA LYS A 264 -5.32 -24.05 -8.02
C LYS A 264 -4.25 -24.28 -9.08
N GLU A 265 -4.56 -23.92 -10.32
CA GLU A 265 -3.75 -24.13 -11.52
C GLU A 265 -2.99 -22.87 -11.98
N TRP A 266 -3.34 -21.70 -11.43
CA TRP A 266 -2.75 -20.42 -11.81
C TRP A 266 -2.24 -19.64 -10.60
N ASN A 267 -0.92 -19.42 -10.58
CA ASN A 267 -0.26 -18.64 -9.54
C ASN A 267 -0.32 -17.15 -9.84
N ALA A 268 -1.14 -16.36 -9.14
CA ALA A 268 -1.19 -14.91 -9.34
C ALA A 268 0.04 -14.20 -8.77
N ILE A 269 0.58 -13.20 -9.48
CA ILE A 269 1.71 -12.38 -9.00
C ILE A 269 1.26 -11.31 -7.99
N TYR A 270 0.06 -10.73 -8.16
CA TYR A 270 -0.56 -9.80 -7.21
C TYR A 270 -2.05 -10.13 -7.01
N PRO A 271 -2.37 -11.13 -6.14
CA PRO A 271 -3.73 -11.61 -5.93
C PRO A 271 -4.70 -10.52 -5.47
N ARG A 272 -5.95 -10.51 -5.96
CA ARG A 272 -6.94 -9.47 -5.64
C ARG A 272 -7.44 -9.52 -4.19
N GLU A 273 -7.66 -10.71 -3.62
CA GLU A 273 -8.22 -10.86 -2.28
C GLU A 273 -7.21 -10.56 -1.16
N SER A 274 -7.68 -9.79 -0.18
CA SER A 274 -6.89 -9.35 0.96
C SER A 274 -6.51 -10.49 1.91
N LYS A 275 -7.14 -11.66 1.90
CA LYS A 275 -6.75 -12.77 2.81
C LYS A 275 -5.33 -13.26 2.55
N ASN A 276 -4.97 -13.52 1.29
CA ASN A 276 -3.62 -13.96 0.92
C ASN A 276 -2.57 -12.86 1.17
N ARG A 277 -2.93 -11.60 0.87
CA ARG A 277 -2.07 -10.45 1.18
C ARG A 277 -2.02 -10.09 2.65
N MET A 278 -3.05 -10.37 3.43
CA MET A 278 -3.11 -10.16 4.87
C MET A 278 -2.38 -11.27 5.59
N ASP A 279 -2.21 -12.46 5.04
CA ASP A 279 -1.38 -13.48 5.67
C ASP A 279 0.11 -13.19 5.42
N GLU A 280 0.49 -12.80 4.19
CA GLU A 280 1.83 -12.25 3.88
C GLU A 280 2.12 -10.94 4.61
N ALA A 281 1.16 -10.00 4.66
CA ALA A 281 1.27 -8.76 5.41
C ALA A 281 1.02 -8.94 6.91
N LYS A 282 0.42 -10.04 7.40
CA LYS A 282 0.36 -10.38 8.84
C LYS A 282 1.66 -10.98 9.27
N GLU A 283 2.36 -11.77 8.46
CA GLU A 283 3.73 -12.18 8.77
C GLU A 283 4.63 -10.93 8.82
N PHE A 284 4.57 -10.08 7.80
CA PHE A 284 5.31 -8.82 7.76
C PHE A 284 4.89 -7.82 8.86
N LYS A 285 3.60 -7.68 9.17
CA LYS A 285 3.09 -6.85 10.28
C LYS A 285 3.32 -7.50 11.65
N LYS A 286 3.38 -8.82 11.78
CA LYS A 286 3.74 -9.49 13.05
C LYS A 286 5.19 -9.19 13.36
N ASP A 287 6.06 -9.19 12.36
CA ASP A 287 7.45 -8.78 12.52
C ASP A 287 7.55 -7.28 12.84
N ILE A 288 6.90 -6.40 12.07
CA ILE A 288 6.90 -4.96 12.34
C ILE A 288 6.23 -4.61 13.69
N ALA A 289 5.12 -5.25 14.06
CA ALA A 289 4.45 -5.04 15.35
C ALA A 289 5.21 -5.68 16.51
N PHE A 290 5.97 -6.75 16.28
CA PHE A 290 6.94 -7.29 17.24
C PHE A 290 8.06 -6.27 17.48
N TYR A 291 8.58 -5.64 16.42
CA TYR A 291 9.56 -4.56 16.52
C TYR A 291 9.00 -3.32 17.22
N ILE A 292 7.82 -2.83 16.82
CA ILE A 292 7.12 -1.71 17.46
C ILE A 292 6.78 -2.04 18.93
N GLY A 293 6.41 -3.28 19.21
CA GLY A 293 6.11 -3.76 20.57
C GLY A 293 7.32 -3.94 21.47
N ILE A 294 8.51 -4.20 20.90
CA ILE A 294 9.79 -4.12 21.62
C ILE A 294 10.12 -2.64 21.88
N CYS A 295 10.06 -1.79 20.85
CA CYS A 295 10.31 -0.36 20.94
C CYS A 295 9.42 0.31 22.01
N ASN A 296 8.12 0.03 22.04
CA ASN A 296 7.21 0.62 23.02
C ASN A 296 7.49 0.16 24.47
N ARG A 297 7.95 -1.09 24.68
CA ARG A 297 8.29 -1.62 26.03
C ARG A 297 9.58 -1.07 26.59
N ILE A 298 10.52 -0.71 25.71
CA ILE A 298 11.71 0.09 26.05
C ILE A 298 11.44 1.61 25.99
N GLY A 299 10.17 2.00 25.78
CA GLY A 299 9.66 3.38 25.83
C GLY A 299 9.97 4.26 24.60
N ILE A 300 10.19 3.64 23.46
CA ILE A 300 10.51 4.27 22.18
C ILE A 300 9.27 4.25 21.29
N ASP A 301 8.65 5.42 21.07
CA ASP A 301 7.57 5.61 20.11
C ASP A 301 8.12 5.77 18.68
N VAL A 302 7.82 4.79 17.83
CA VAL A 302 8.32 4.67 16.44
C VAL A 302 7.51 5.53 15.46
N ILE A 303 6.32 6.00 15.85
CA ILE A 303 5.37 6.67 14.94
C ILE A 303 5.54 8.19 14.98
N THR A 304 5.89 8.75 16.13
CA THR A 304 5.98 10.22 16.32
C THR A 304 7.40 10.73 16.52
N GLY A 305 8.37 9.86 16.84
CA GLY A 305 9.75 10.24 17.13
C GLY A 305 9.91 11.03 18.44
N GLN A 306 8.87 11.14 19.28
CA GLN A 306 8.96 11.72 20.61
C GLN A 306 9.10 10.60 21.67
N SER A 307 10.25 10.55 22.35
CA SER A 307 10.45 9.67 23.49
C SER A 307 9.78 10.25 24.73
N ILE A 308 8.84 9.50 25.32
CA ILE A 308 8.41 9.67 26.71
C ILE A 308 9.02 8.52 27.51
N VAL A 309 10.33 8.57 27.77
CA VAL A 309 10.95 7.78 28.84
C VAL A 309 11.52 8.73 29.87
N GLY A 310 10.87 8.71 31.03
CA GLY A 310 11.35 9.40 32.22
C GLY A 310 12.76 8.96 32.59
N LYS A 311 13.62 9.97 32.76
CA LYS A 311 14.81 10.05 33.60
C LYS A 311 15.23 8.74 34.28
N ILE A 312 16.18 8.03 33.66
CA ILE A 312 17.14 7.24 34.45
C ILE A 312 18.13 8.26 35.01
N LYS A 313 18.07 8.49 36.33
CA LYS A 313 19.07 9.27 37.04
C LYS A 313 20.36 8.46 37.05
N ASP A 314 21.39 8.96 36.37
CA ASP A 314 22.75 8.55 36.66
C ASP A 314 23.61 9.75 37.03
N LYS A 315 24.46 9.54 38.05
CA LYS A 315 24.89 10.57 39.00
C LYS A 315 26.15 11.32 38.57
N TYR A 316 26.77 10.98 37.45
CA TYR A 316 27.96 11.68 36.98
C TYR A 316 28.03 11.69 35.45
N VAL A 317 28.49 12.84 34.93
CA VAL A 317 28.87 13.13 33.54
C VAL A 317 27.84 13.87 32.66
N ARG A 318 27.85 15.20 32.87
CA ARG A 318 27.92 16.30 31.88
C ARG A 318 27.13 16.17 30.55
N LYS A 319 26.09 17.02 30.45
CA LYS A 319 25.72 17.87 29.30
C LYS A 319 26.17 17.37 27.90
N THR A 320 25.41 16.43 27.33
CA THR A 320 24.78 16.46 25.98
C THR A 320 24.29 15.05 25.66
N LEU A 321 23.08 14.69 26.10
CA LEU A 321 22.41 13.46 25.67
C LEU A 321 21.50 13.80 24.50
N SER A 322 22.07 13.84 23.29
CA SER A 322 21.27 13.80 22.06
C SER A 322 20.87 12.34 21.82
N ASN A 323 19.79 11.88 22.46
CA ASN A 323 19.08 10.68 22.04
C ASN A 323 18.39 10.97 20.71
N THR A 324 19.13 10.83 19.61
CA THR A 324 18.70 11.21 18.26
C THR A 324 18.10 10.02 17.51
N LYS A 325 17.28 10.33 16.50
CA LYS A 325 16.80 9.46 15.41
C LYS A 325 17.83 8.38 15.00
N THR A 326 19.12 8.71 15.04
CA THR A 326 20.22 7.86 14.60
C THR A 326 20.48 6.60 15.45
N ALA A 327 20.31 6.64 16.78
CA ALA A 327 20.54 5.46 17.61
C ALA A 327 19.55 4.31 17.29
N HIS A 328 18.31 4.67 16.96
CA HIS A 328 17.24 3.75 16.59
C HIS A 328 17.47 3.14 15.21
N SER A 329 17.90 3.96 14.25
CA SER A 329 18.23 3.51 12.90
C SER A 329 19.41 2.53 12.88
N ILE A 330 20.36 2.64 13.82
CA ILE A 330 21.50 1.69 13.94
C ILE A 330 21.02 0.30 14.36
N VAL A 331 20.10 0.19 15.33
CA VAL A 331 19.59 -1.13 15.77
C VAL A 331 18.81 -1.81 14.65
N ALA A 332 17.95 -1.06 13.94
CA ALA A 332 17.18 -1.58 12.83
C ALA A 332 18.08 -1.96 11.63
N LEU A 333 19.11 -1.14 11.36
CA LEU A 333 20.15 -1.46 10.38
C LEU A 333 20.87 -2.78 10.70
N LEU A 334 21.34 -2.96 11.93
CA LEU A 334 22.06 -4.17 12.36
C LEU A 334 21.18 -5.41 12.18
N TYR A 335 19.90 -5.32 12.55
CA TYR A 335 18.99 -6.45 12.39
C TYR A 335 18.77 -6.82 10.91
N LEU A 336 18.50 -5.84 10.05
CA LEU A 336 18.25 -6.08 8.63
C LEU A 336 19.51 -6.59 7.92
N LYS A 337 20.69 -6.09 8.30
CA LYS A 337 21.96 -6.64 7.82
C LYS A 337 22.20 -8.07 8.28
N ASN A 338 21.78 -8.44 9.49
CA ASN A 338 21.89 -9.81 9.99
C ASN A 338 20.98 -10.79 9.23
N LEU A 339 19.94 -10.28 8.57
CA LEU A 339 19.07 -11.05 7.67
C LEU A 339 19.56 -11.07 6.22
N GLY A 340 20.68 -10.41 5.91
CA GLY A 340 21.27 -10.38 4.57
C GLY A 340 20.65 -9.36 3.60
N TYR A 341 19.84 -8.42 4.09
CA TYR A 341 19.25 -7.40 3.23
C TYR A 341 20.29 -6.38 2.75
N ASP A 342 20.19 -5.98 1.49
CA ASP A 342 21.05 -4.95 0.91
C ASP A 342 20.60 -3.52 1.29
N ASN A 343 21.47 -2.55 1.04
CA ASN A 343 21.28 -1.17 1.48
C ASN A 343 20.07 -0.48 0.83
N ILE A 344 19.68 -0.87 -0.38
CA ILE A 344 18.52 -0.31 -1.05
C ILE A 344 17.27 -0.82 -0.35
N ILE A 345 17.18 -2.11 -0.06
CA ILE A 345 16.06 -2.69 0.70
C ILE A 345 15.99 -2.06 2.11
N ILE A 346 17.13 -1.89 2.78
CA ILE A 346 17.19 -1.25 4.11
C ILE A 346 16.69 0.20 4.06
N CYS A 347 17.07 1.00 3.04
CA CYS A 347 16.54 2.35 2.85
C CYS A 347 15.01 2.35 2.79
N HIS A 348 14.43 1.42 2.02
CA HIS A 348 12.99 1.36 1.83
C HIS A 348 12.25 0.86 3.08
N ILE A 349 12.77 -0.16 3.75
CA ILE A 349 12.18 -0.70 4.99
C ILE A 349 12.20 0.36 6.09
N LEU A 350 13.27 1.14 6.19
CA LEU A 350 13.44 2.16 7.22
C LEU A 350 12.88 3.54 6.83
N GLY A 351 12.39 3.70 5.60
CA GLY A 351 11.95 5.01 5.07
C GLY A 351 13.07 6.06 5.02
N LEU A 352 14.32 5.62 4.81
CA LEU A 352 15.51 6.48 4.77
C LEU A 352 15.96 6.73 3.33
N THR A 353 16.48 7.93 3.07
CA THR A 353 17.26 8.18 1.86
C THR A 353 18.62 7.48 1.92
N ARG A 354 19.29 7.30 0.78
CA ARG A 354 20.65 6.70 0.74
C ARG A 354 21.66 7.51 1.55
N GLN A 355 21.50 8.84 1.59
CA GLN A 355 22.37 9.72 2.36
C GLN A 355 22.12 9.56 3.86
N GLU A 356 20.86 9.47 4.29
CA GLU A 356 20.53 9.17 5.69
C GLU A 356 21.04 7.79 6.10
N LEU A 357 20.88 6.76 5.26
CA LEU A 357 21.42 5.44 5.56
C LEU A 357 22.95 5.45 5.67
N ARG A 358 23.65 6.24 4.86
CA ARG A 358 25.12 6.44 4.99
C ARG A 358 25.50 7.04 6.34
N MET A 359 24.74 8.00 6.84
CA MET A 359 24.96 8.58 8.18
C MET A 359 24.74 7.56 9.29
N VAL A 360 23.71 6.70 9.15
CA VAL A 360 23.45 5.60 10.09
C VAL A 360 24.61 4.59 10.08
N TYR A 361 25.13 4.24 8.90
CA TYR A 361 26.32 3.38 8.79
C TYR A 361 27.56 4.00 9.41
N PHE A 362 27.80 5.30 9.18
CA PHE A 362 28.93 6.00 9.74
C PHE A 362 28.92 5.93 11.28
N GLU A 363 27.78 6.21 11.90
CA GLU A 363 27.65 6.09 13.35
C GLU A 363 27.74 4.64 13.86
N ALA A 364 27.17 3.67 13.13
CA ALA A 364 27.29 2.25 13.47
C ALA A 364 28.75 1.77 13.45
N LYS A 365 29.56 2.28 12.50
CA LYS A 365 31.00 2.04 12.42
C LYS A 365 31.76 2.71 13.56
N MET A 366 31.41 3.95 13.91
CA MET A 366 31.98 4.64 15.08
C MET A 366 31.73 3.88 16.39
N LYS A 367 30.58 3.21 16.49
CA LYS A 367 30.23 2.33 17.62
C LYS A 367 30.80 0.91 17.51
N LYS A 368 31.58 0.62 16.47
CA LYS A 368 32.16 -0.71 16.17
C LYS A 368 31.11 -1.83 16.04
N LEU A 369 29.88 -1.51 15.65
CA LEU A 369 28.81 -2.50 15.46
C LEU A 369 28.75 -3.00 14.01
N ILE A 370 29.21 -2.17 13.07
CA ILE A 370 29.41 -2.51 11.66
C ILE A 370 30.90 -2.32 11.32
N ASP A 371 31.45 -3.19 10.47
CA ASP A 371 32.83 -3.14 10.03
C ASP A 371 33.08 -2.14 8.88
N TYR A 372 34.33 -2.05 8.41
CA TYR A 372 34.69 -1.14 7.32
C TYR A 372 34.00 -1.49 6.00
N ARG A 373 33.66 -2.77 5.77
CA ARG A 373 32.94 -3.27 4.58
C ARG A 373 31.42 -3.03 4.66
N SER A 374 30.94 -2.46 5.76
CA SER A 374 29.52 -2.24 6.03
C SER A 374 28.75 -3.54 6.35
N GLU A 375 29.46 -4.53 6.88
CA GLU A 375 28.91 -5.80 7.37
C GLU A 375 28.93 -5.87 8.90
N LEU A 376 28.17 -6.81 9.48
CA LEU A 376 28.13 -6.97 10.92
C LEU A 376 29.49 -7.37 11.49
N SER A 377 29.98 -6.56 12.43
CA SER A 377 31.11 -6.91 13.27
C SER A 377 30.76 -8.02 14.28
N LEU A 378 31.78 -8.59 14.93
CA LEU A 378 31.60 -9.55 16.02
C LEU A 378 30.84 -8.92 17.21
N GLU A 379 31.15 -7.67 17.52
CA GLU A 379 30.53 -6.87 18.55
C GLU A 379 29.06 -6.55 18.22
N GLY A 380 28.77 -6.24 16.95
CA GLY A 380 27.40 -6.06 16.45
C GLY A 380 26.58 -7.35 16.53
N CYS A 381 27.18 -8.49 16.16
CA CYS A 381 26.56 -9.80 16.32
C CYS A 381 26.28 -10.13 17.80
N GLN A 382 27.24 -9.85 18.68
CA GLN A 382 27.08 -10.08 20.12
C GLN A 382 26.02 -9.18 20.73
N PHE A 383 25.99 -7.90 20.34
CA PHE A 383 24.95 -6.95 20.72
C PHE A 383 23.55 -7.42 20.33
N LEU A 384 23.36 -7.91 19.09
CA LEU A 384 22.09 -8.51 18.66
C LEU A 384 21.73 -9.78 19.45
N LYS A 385 22.72 -10.63 19.77
CA LYS A 385 22.51 -11.83 20.60
C LYS A 385 22.09 -11.47 22.02
N GLU A 386 22.69 -10.45 22.62
CA GLU A 386 22.32 -9.97 23.95
C GLU A 386 20.94 -9.31 23.97
N LEU A 387 20.62 -8.50 22.95
CA LEU A 387 19.26 -7.97 22.74
C LEU A 387 18.24 -9.10 22.67
N LYS A 388 18.49 -10.14 21.86
CA LYS A 388 17.63 -11.33 21.76
C LYS A 388 17.50 -12.09 23.09
N LYS A 389 18.56 -12.16 23.91
CA LYS A 389 18.52 -12.79 25.24
C LYS A 389 17.69 -11.99 26.24
N LYS A 390 17.81 -10.66 26.23
CA LYS A 390 17.03 -9.75 27.10
C LYS A 390 15.54 -9.76 26.71
N THR A 391 15.21 -9.80 25.42
CA THR A 391 13.82 -9.89 24.95
C THR A 391 13.18 -11.27 25.17
N LYS A 392 13.95 -12.37 25.15
CA LYS A 392 13.46 -13.72 25.48
C LYS A 392 13.06 -13.92 26.95
N LYS A 393 13.62 -13.15 27.89
CA LYS A 393 13.21 -13.21 29.32
C LYS A 393 11.82 -12.62 29.56
N GLU A 394 11.33 -11.75 28.67
CA GLU A 394 10.01 -11.11 28.76
C GLU A 394 8.93 -11.84 27.94
N ASN A 395 8.87 -13.18 28.02
CA ASN A 395 7.93 -14.01 27.26
C ASN A 395 6.46 -13.57 27.42
N ILE A 396 5.92 -12.79 26.46
CA ILE A 396 4.49 -12.42 26.44
C ILE A 396 3.60 -13.53 25.86
N ARG A 397 4.15 -14.59 25.27
CA ARG A 397 3.34 -15.72 24.77
C ARG A 397 4.08 -17.04 24.88
N LYS A 398 3.94 -17.72 26.03
CA LYS A 398 3.87 -19.18 26.01
C LYS A 398 2.38 -19.54 26.02
N GLU A 399 1.92 -20.20 24.96
CA GLU A 399 0.69 -20.98 25.04
C GLU A 399 0.96 -22.14 26.00
N SER A 400 0.66 -21.94 27.28
CA SER A 400 0.50 -23.04 28.24
C SER A 400 -0.94 -23.54 28.17
N LEU A 401 -1.15 -24.82 28.46
CA LEU A 401 -2.49 -25.45 28.50
C LEU A 401 -3.47 -24.69 29.42
N GLU A 402 -2.95 -24.02 30.45
CA GLU A 402 -3.73 -23.14 31.35
C GLU A 402 -4.28 -21.89 30.66
N ASN A 403 -3.59 -21.33 29.65
CA ASN A 403 -4.04 -20.14 28.91
C ASN A 403 -5.09 -20.47 27.82
N LEU A 404 -5.30 -21.75 27.50
CA LEU A 404 -6.29 -22.21 26.52
C LEU A 404 -7.59 -22.75 27.15
N THR A 405 -7.64 -22.95 28.47
CA THR A 405 -8.73 -23.68 29.14
C THR A 405 -9.76 -22.84 29.90
N LYS A 406 -9.84 -21.51 29.71
CA LYS A 406 -10.95 -20.70 30.27
C LYS A 406 -11.65 -19.83 29.23
N LYS A 407 -12.59 -20.45 28.51
CA LYS A 407 -13.95 -19.91 28.25
C LYS A 407 -14.87 -20.88 27.48
N THR A 408 -14.69 -22.19 27.63
CA THR A 408 -15.68 -23.19 27.20
C THR A 408 -16.37 -23.73 28.45
N ASN A 409 -17.41 -23.02 28.93
CA ASN A 409 -18.55 -23.52 29.72
C ASN A 409 -19.29 -22.42 30.52
N GLU A 410 -19.39 -21.21 30.00
CA GLU A 410 -20.46 -20.30 30.45
C GLU A 410 -21.18 -19.73 29.23
N LEU A 411 -22.24 -20.44 28.85
CA LEU A 411 -23.26 -19.91 27.96
C LEU A 411 -23.92 -18.74 28.71
N TYR A 412 -23.51 -17.51 28.41
CA TYR A 412 -24.13 -16.31 28.98
C TYR A 412 -25.53 -16.14 28.37
N LEU A 413 -26.55 -16.64 29.06
CA LEU A 413 -27.95 -16.37 28.79
C LEU A 413 -28.40 -15.17 29.66
N PRO A 414 -28.79 -14.03 29.07
CA PRO A 414 -29.27 -12.88 29.83
C PRO A 414 -30.57 -13.24 30.59
N SER A 415 -30.60 -12.94 31.88
CA SER A 415 -31.67 -13.37 32.79
C SER A 415 -32.96 -12.53 32.74
N LYS A 416 -33.04 -11.47 31.91
CA LYS A 416 -34.30 -10.74 31.61
C LYS A 416 -34.26 -10.12 30.21
N PHE A 417 -35.12 -10.59 29.30
CA PHE A 417 -35.53 -9.80 28.14
C PHE A 417 -36.59 -8.79 28.61
N LYS A 418 -36.22 -7.52 28.72
CA LYS A 418 -37.18 -6.40 28.74
C LYS A 418 -37.28 -5.89 27.29
N GLY A 419 -38.34 -6.03 26.53
CA GLY A 419 -39.72 -6.34 26.84
C GLY A 419 -40.55 -5.54 25.85
N LEU A 420 -41.20 -6.21 24.90
CA LEU A 420 -42.36 -5.76 24.13
C LEU A 420 -43.06 -7.06 23.74
N THR A 421 -44.22 -7.29 24.35
CA THR A 421 -45.20 -8.32 23.98
C THR A 421 -45.67 -8.14 22.55
#